data_AF-A0A0G0ZC78-F1
#
_entry.id   AF-A0A0G0ZC78-F1
#
_cell.length_a   1.000
_cell.length_b   1.000
_cell.length_c   1.000
_cell.angle_alpha   90.00
_cell.angle_beta   90.00
_cell.angle_gamma   90.00
#
_symmetry.space_group_name_H-M   'P 1'
#
loop_
_entity.id
_entity.type
_entity.pdbx_description
1 polymer ?
#
loop_
_entity_poly.entity_id
_entity_poly.type
_entity_poly.pdbx_seq_one_letter_code
_entity_poly.pdbx_strand_id
1 'polypeptide(L)'
;MEKDRGRNAASSGREGSDRLTLDDLQMDSLYNTYRYKGLPKGPISNPGLEAIKAALNPEDSPFVFYLSDKSGKIHYAKTFEEHKLNKAKYIR
;
A
#
# COMPACT_ATOMS: atom_id res chain seq x y z
N MET A 1 4.25 1.89 -40.20
CA MET A 1 3.70 0.60 -40.67
C MET A 1 4.18 -0.48 -39.73
N GLU A 2 3.23 -0.87 -38.91
CA GLU A 2 3.19 -2.00 -37.99
C GLU A 2 3.43 -3.34 -38.69
N LYS A 3 4.08 -4.26 -37.98
CA LYS A 3 3.50 -5.57 -37.69
C LYS A 3 4.29 -6.28 -36.60
N ASP A 4 3.73 -6.12 -35.41
CA ASP A 4 3.70 -7.08 -34.32
C ASP A 4 3.42 -8.52 -34.81
N ARG A 5 4.16 -9.49 -34.25
CA ARG A 5 3.69 -10.87 -33.97
C ARG A 5 4.54 -11.46 -32.84
N GLY A 6 3.94 -11.46 -31.66
CA GLY A 6 4.54 -11.97 -30.44
C GLY A 6 4.75 -13.47 -30.36
N ARG A 7 5.35 -13.85 -29.23
CA ARG A 7 5.16 -15.12 -28.53
C ARG A 7 5.39 -14.89 -27.04
N ASN A 8 4.31 -15.10 -26.28
CA ASN A 8 4.27 -15.25 -24.83
C ASN A 8 5.20 -16.37 -24.34
N ALA A 9 5.88 -16.17 -23.22
CA ALA A 9 5.95 -17.14 -22.12
C ALA A 9 6.55 -16.50 -20.86
N ALA A 10 5.72 -16.51 -19.82
CA ALA A 10 5.94 -16.43 -18.38
C ALA A 10 7.37 -16.43 -17.79
N SER A 11 7.43 -15.77 -16.63
CA SER A 11 8.40 -15.86 -15.52
C SER A 11 9.55 -14.85 -15.51
N SER A 12 9.47 -13.90 -14.56
CA SER A 12 10.49 -13.61 -13.53
C SER A 12 10.32 -12.16 -13.07
N GLY A 13 10.04 -11.95 -11.77
CA GLY A 13 9.94 -10.63 -11.16
C GLY A 13 11.15 -9.74 -11.49
N ARG A 14 10.91 -8.45 -11.75
CA ARG A 14 11.99 -7.53 -12.13
C ARG A 14 12.81 -7.16 -10.90
N GLU A 15 14.12 -7.32 -11.03
CA GLU A 15 15.12 -6.91 -10.06
C GLU A 15 15.07 -5.38 -9.81
N GLY A 16 14.94 -4.99 -8.54
CA GLY A 16 15.59 -3.79 -8.00
C GLY A 16 15.03 -2.41 -8.34
N SER A 17 13.71 -2.23 -8.48
CA SER A 17 13.14 -0.87 -8.51
C SER A 17 12.34 -0.58 -7.24
N ASP A 18 12.72 0.47 -6.50
CA ASP A 18 12.03 0.91 -5.26
C ASP A 18 10.61 1.45 -5.52
N ARG A 19 10.21 1.58 -6.79
CA ARG A 19 8.92 2.14 -7.18
C ARG A 19 7.96 1.05 -7.64
N LEU A 20 6.93 0.82 -6.83
CA LEU A 20 5.81 -0.06 -7.17
C LEU A 20 4.97 0.53 -8.32
N THR A 21 4.53 -0.34 -9.22
CA THR A 21 3.59 -0.03 -10.30
C THR A 21 2.15 -0.41 -9.93
N LEU A 22 1.17 0.02 -10.73
CA LEU A 22 -0.23 -0.39 -10.53
C LEU A 22 -0.43 -1.89 -10.81
N ASP A 23 0.37 -2.47 -11.70
CA ASP A 23 0.31 -3.90 -12.02
C ASP A 23 0.81 -4.75 -10.84
N ASP A 24 1.80 -4.26 -10.07
CA ASP A 24 2.32 -4.95 -8.88
C ASP A 24 1.23 -5.11 -7.80
N LEU A 25 0.30 -4.16 -7.70
CA LEU A 25 -0.84 -4.23 -6.78
C LEU A 25 -1.80 -5.38 -7.12
N GLN A 26 -1.75 -5.88 -8.36
CA GLN A 26 -2.58 -6.99 -8.83
C GLN A 26 -1.90 -8.35 -8.66
N MET A 27 -0.66 -8.42 -8.14
CA MET A 27 0.06 -9.68 -7.95
C MET A 27 -0.71 -10.64 -7.03
N ASP A 28 -0.83 -11.90 -7.43
CA ASP A 28 -1.47 -12.92 -6.61
C ASP A 28 -0.50 -13.48 -5.56
N SER A 29 -0.69 -13.08 -4.32
CA SER A 29 0.13 -13.49 -3.18
C SER A 29 -0.70 -13.44 -1.90
N LEU A 30 -0.49 -14.40 -0.99
CA LEU A 30 -1.14 -14.44 0.34
C LEU A 30 -0.71 -13.27 1.25
N TYR A 31 0.24 -12.43 0.80
CA TYR A 31 0.65 -11.19 1.46
C TYR A 31 -0.01 -9.94 0.86
N ASN A 32 -0.75 -10.05 -0.25
CA ASN A 32 -1.36 -8.90 -0.92
C ASN A 32 -2.69 -8.49 -0.28
N THR A 33 -2.64 -7.49 0.60
CA THR A 33 -3.81 -6.93 1.29
C THR A 33 -4.71 -6.05 0.40
N TYR A 34 -4.31 -5.73 -0.84
CA TYR A 34 -5.24 -5.15 -1.83
C TYR A 34 -6.22 -6.20 -2.37
N ARG A 35 -5.83 -7.48 -2.41
CA ARG A 35 -6.64 -8.58 -2.94
C ARG A 35 -7.37 -9.37 -1.85
N TYR A 36 -6.70 -9.63 -0.74
CA TYR A 36 -7.22 -10.46 0.35
C TYR A 36 -7.50 -9.61 1.60
N LYS A 37 -8.72 -9.73 2.15
CA LYS A 37 -9.12 -9.00 3.36
C LYS A 37 -8.47 -9.62 4.61
N GLY A 38 -8.17 -8.77 5.59
CA GLY A 38 -7.59 -9.17 6.87
C GLY A 38 -6.07 -9.02 6.90
N LEU A 39 -5.44 -9.67 7.88
CA LEU A 39 -3.99 -9.69 8.02
C LEU A 39 -3.35 -10.65 7.00
N PRO A 40 -2.13 -10.37 6.52
CA PRO A 40 -1.39 -11.29 5.67
C PRO A 40 -1.05 -12.60 6.41
N LYS A 41 -0.62 -13.63 5.66
CA LYS A 41 -0.26 -14.96 6.20
C LYS A 41 0.74 -14.92 7.38
N GLY A 42 1.61 -13.92 7.42
CA GLY A 42 2.56 -13.71 8.51
C GLY A 42 3.17 -12.30 8.47
N PRO A 43 4.09 -11.98 9.40
CA PRO A 43 4.79 -10.70 9.43
C PRO A 43 5.56 -10.42 8.14
N ILE A 44 5.64 -9.14 7.75
CA ILE A 44 6.42 -8.68 6.58
C ILE A 44 7.81 -8.15 6.96
N SER A 45 8.04 -7.89 8.25
CA SER A 45 9.30 -7.35 8.77
C SER A 45 9.44 -7.63 10.27
N ASN A 46 10.58 -7.25 10.85
CA ASN A 46 10.83 -7.30 12.29
C ASN A 46 10.43 -5.94 12.92
N PRO A 47 9.31 -5.84 13.65
CA PRO A 47 8.85 -4.58 14.22
C PRO A 47 9.72 -4.14 15.40
N GLY A 48 9.97 -2.83 15.51
CA GLY A 48 10.57 -2.25 16.71
C GLY A 48 9.60 -2.22 17.90
N LEU A 49 10.12 -1.93 19.09
CA LEU A 49 9.34 -1.93 20.34
C LEU A 49 8.12 -1.00 20.28
N GLU A 50 8.26 0.18 19.69
CA GLU A 50 7.17 1.15 19.58
C GLU A 50 6.04 0.65 18.68
N ALA A 51 6.35 -0.05 17.58
CA ALA A 51 5.34 -0.68 16.72
C ALA A 51 4.60 -1.81 17.45
N ILE A 52 5.31 -2.59 18.27
CA ILE A 52 4.69 -3.66 19.09
C ILE A 52 3.73 -3.06 20.11
N LYS A 53 4.14 -2.01 20.84
CA LYS A 53 3.28 -1.34 21.82
C LYS A 53 2.03 -0.75 21.17
N ALA A 54 2.16 -0.11 20.00
CA ALA A 54 1.06 0.47 19.26
C ALA A 54 0.05 -0.60 18.77
N ALA A 55 0.54 -1.77 18.35
CA ALA A 55 -0.32 -2.89 17.95
C ALA A 55 -1.07 -3.51 19.14
N LEU A 56 -0.46 -3.55 20.33
CA LEU A 56 -1.08 -4.09 21.55
C LEU A 56 -2.03 -3.09 22.23
N ASN A 57 -1.73 -1.79 22.16
CA ASN A 57 -2.48 -0.73 22.83
C ASN A 57 -2.78 0.41 21.84
N PRO A 58 -3.67 0.19 20.85
CA PRO A 58 -4.04 1.24 19.92
C PRO A 58 -4.85 2.34 20.62
N GLU A 59 -4.74 3.58 20.11
CA GLU A 59 -5.65 4.66 20.50
C GLU A 59 -7.00 4.48 19.79
N ASP A 60 -8.10 4.59 20.53
CA ASP A 60 -9.43 4.54 19.96
C ASP A 60 -9.64 5.73 19.02
N SER A 61 -9.87 5.44 17.73
CA SER A 61 -10.11 6.48 16.74
C SER A 61 -11.11 6.04 15.68
N PRO A 62 -11.89 6.98 15.11
CA PRO A 62 -12.85 6.71 14.04
C PRO A 62 -12.20 6.72 12.64
N PHE A 63 -10.87 6.83 12.54
CA PHE A 63 -10.19 7.05 11.27
C PHE A 63 -9.93 5.71 10.56
N VAL A 64 -10.25 5.66 9.27
CA VAL A 64 -10.06 4.45 8.43
C VAL A 64 -9.23 4.74 7.17
N PHE A 65 -8.84 6.00 6.95
CA PHE A 65 -7.94 6.42 5.89
C PHE A 65 -6.83 7.31 6.45
N TYR A 66 -5.64 7.21 5.87
CA TYR A 66 -4.52 8.11 6.17
C TYR A 66 -3.67 8.35 4.92
N LEU A 67 -2.89 9.44 4.92
CA LEU A 67 -1.83 9.67 3.94
C LEU A 67 -0.69 10.48 4.58
N SER A 68 0.52 10.31 4.09
CA SER A 68 1.68 11.13 4.46
C SER A 68 1.94 12.20 3.41
N ASP A 69 2.15 13.45 3.83
CA ASP A 69 2.61 14.50 2.93
C ASP A 69 4.13 14.46 2.70
N LYS A 70 4.64 15.36 1.85
CA LYS A 70 6.09 15.46 1.53
C LYS A 70 6.97 15.83 2.73
N SER A 71 6.39 16.35 3.81
CA SER A 71 7.08 16.65 5.07
C SER A 71 7.05 15.48 6.06
N GLY A 72 6.38 14.38 5.71
CA GLY A 72 6.22 13.21 6.57
C GLY A 72 5.08 13.32 7.58
N LYS A 73 4.24 14.37 7.50
CA LYS A 73 3.07 14.51 8.38
C LYS A 73 1.93 13.63 7.90
N ILE A 74 1.32 12.89 8.83
CA ILE A 74 0.15 12.04 8.56
C ILE A 74 -1.13 12.86 8.68
N HIS A 75 -2.01 12.70 7.68
CA HIS A 75 -3.35 13.29 7.64
C HIS A 75 -4.39 12.17 7.63
N TYR A 76 -5.25 12.14 8.65
CA TYR A 76 -6.27 11.10 8.84
C TYR A 76 -7.64 11.51 8.31
N ALA A 77 -8.48 10.54 7.95
CA ALA A 77 -9.84 10.74 7.47
C ALA A 77 -10.77 9.59 7.88
N LYS A 78 -12.04 9.92 8.16
CA LYS A 78 -13.09 8.96 8.52
C LYS A 78 -13.81 8.44 7.28
N THR A 79 -13.87 9.26 6.23
CA THR A 79 -14.56 8.91 4.98
C THR A 79 -13.64 9.00 3.77
N PHE A 80 -14.03 8.32 2.69
CA PHE A 80 -13.28 8.37 1.44
C PHE A 80 -13.28 9.77 0.80
N GLU A 81 -14.37 10.53 0.96
CA GLU A 81 -14.46 11.91 0.47
C GLU A 81 -13.47 12.83 1.19
N GLU A 82 -13.38 12.73 2.53
CA GLU A 82 -12.37 13.43 3.32
C GLU A 82 -10.94 13.04 2.88
N HIS A 83 -10.69 11.76 2.63
CA HIS A 83 -9.39 11.30 2.15
C HIS A 83 -9.03 11.92 0.78
N LYS A 84 -9.98 12.01 -0.15
CA LYS A 84 -9.76 12.67 -1.46
C LYS A 84 -9.45 14.17 -1.29
N LEU A 85 -10.15 14.86 -0.38
CA LEU A 85 -9.87 16.26 -0.07
C LEU A 85 -8.47 16.43 0.53
N ASN A 86 -8.08 15.57 1.47
CA ASN A 86 -6.71 15.57 2.03
C ASN A 86 -5.66 15.34 0.94
N LYS A 87 -5.89 14.40 0.02
CA LYS A 87 -4.98 14.13 -1.09
C LYS A 87 -4.81 15.36 -1.99
N ALA A 88 -5.91 16.02 -2.35
CA ALA A 88 -5.88 17.22 -3.19
C ALA A 88 -5.16 18.40 -2.50
N LYS A 89 -5.24 18.48 -1.16
CA LYS A 89 -4.65 19.55 -0.36
C LYS A 89 -3.16 19.35 -0.05
N TYR A 90 -2.73 18.11 0.23
CA TYR A 90 -1.41 17.85 0.84
C TYR A 90 -0.41 17.09 -0.04
N ILE A 91 -0.84 16.39 -1.10
CA ILE A 91 0.06 15.55 -1.94
C ILE A 91 0.48 16.24 -3.25
N ARG A 92 -0.20 17.33 -3.64
CA ARG A 92 -0.04 17.95 -4.95
C ARG A 92 1.39 18.41 -5.26
#